data_AF-W9X273-F1
#
_entry.id   AF-W9X273-F1
#
_cell.length_a   1.000
_cell.length_b   1.000
_cell.length_c   1.000
_cell.angle_alpha   90.00
_cell.angle_beta   90.00
_cell.angle_gamma   90.00
#
_symmetry.space_group_name_H-M   'P 1'
#
loop_
_entity.id
_entity.type
_entity.pdbx_description
1 polymer ?
#
loop_
_entity_poly.entity_id
_entity_poly.type
_entity_poly.pdbx_seq_one_letter_code
_entity_poly.pdbx_strand_id
1 'polypeptide(L)'
;MCGHSAAPGTDASLAVTPETTLSHSHSSESDAAKGSQSLRAFVPSSTLCVSAFDLVTSTALPLSIVHHSLRVYLFAKWLAECEKSEWADSELLFVACICHDLGATQAHNGPQRFEVEGADAAAEFLRRQGKSEAEVHEVWTAVALHTSPGIAERITPLARLVRLGVLIDFRPATRSSLGAAAYAEVIEAKLPRLEIEKILGDAVVHQAVQNPAKAPAASWPNNLYKSYLENPGWTGINRAF
;
A
#
# COMPACT_ATOMS: atom_id res chain seq x y z
N MET A 1 -58.37 -48.41 -45.07
CA MET A 1 -58.57 -46.97 -45.33
C MET A 1 -57.29 -46.27 -44.88
N CYS A 2 -56.25 -46.21 -45.71
CA CYS A 2 -55.99 -45.27 -46.81
C CYS A 2 -55.78 -43.81 -46.36
N GLY A 3 -54.56 -43.30 -46.60
CA GLY A 3 -54.19 -41.87 -46.66
C GLY A 3 -53.00 -41.53 -45.76
N HIS A 4 -51.74 -41.81 -46.13
CA HIS A 4 -50.84 -40.98 -46.96
C HIS A 4 -50.71 -39.51 -46.51
N SER A 5 -49.52 -39.09 -46.03
CA SER A 5 -48.62 -38.22 -46.80
C SER A 5 -47.26 -38.03 -46.10
N ALA A 6 -46.25 -37.76 -46.92
CA ALA A 6 -44.81 -37.86 -46.67
C ALA A 6 -44.13 -36.54 -46.26
N ALA A 7 -42.85 -36.68 -45.86
CA ALA A 7 -41.85 -35.67 -45.49
C ALA A 7 -41.41 -34.76 -46.68
N PRO A 8 -40.56 -33.71 -46.52
CA PRO A 8 -39.13 -33.82 -46.15
C PRO A 8 -38.57 -32.67 -45.26
N GLY A 9 -37.34 -32.84 -44.78
CA GLY A 9 -36.69 -31.97 -43.78
C GLY A 9 -35.87 -30.80 -44.32
N THR A 10 -35.15 -30.14 -43.41
CA THR A 10 -33.86 -29.48 -43.65
C THR A 10 -33.14 -29.20 -42.33
N ASP A 11 -31.83 -29.40 -42.41
CA ASP A 11 -30.79 -29.18 -41.42
C ASP A 11 -30.54 -27.68 -41.20
N ALA A 12 -30.43 -27.24 -39.94
CA ALA A 12 -29.91 -25.91 -39.60
C ALA A 12 -29.40 -25.89 -38.15
N SER A 13 -28.10 -26.22 -38.03
CA SER A 13 -27.16 -25.78 -37.01
C SER A 13 -27.61 -24.50 -36.27
N LEU A 14 -27.97 -24.63 -34.99
CA LEU A 14 -28.13 -23.50 -34.08
C LEU A 14 -26.82 -23.30 -33.32
N ALA A 15 -26.11 -22.26 -33.75
CA ALA A 15 -24.85 -21.81 -33.22
C ALA A 15 -24.93 -21.51 -31.71
N VAL A 16 -23.95 -22.04 -30.99
CA VAL A 16 -23.56 -21.67 -29.63
C VAL A 16 -23.14 -20.19 -29.65
N THR A 17 -23.85 -19.34 -28.90
CA THR A 17 -23.45 -17.95 -28.69
C THR A 17 -22.35 -17.89 -27.63
N PRO A 18 -21.21 -17.23 -27.90
CA PRO A 18 -20.12 -17.18 -26.94
C PRO A 18 -20.37 -16.15 -25.84
N GLU A 19 -19.69 -16.40 -24.73
CA GLU A 19 -19.64 -15.66 -23.49
C GLU A 19 -19.39 -14.16 -23.66
N THR A 20 -20.16 -13.36 -22.92
CA THR A 20 -19.86 -11.95 -22.68
C THR A 20 -18.64 -11.89 -21.74
N THR A 21 -17.44 -11.84 -22.32
CA THR A 21 -16.19 -11.55 -21.60
C THR A 21 -16.29 -10.17 -20.94
N LEU A 22 -16.23 -10.17 -19.61
CA LEU A 22 -15.89 -9.00 -18.80
C LEU A 22 -14.56 -8.44 -19.31
N SER A 23 -14.59 -7.20 -19.77
CA SER A 23 -13.42 -6.43 -20.16
C SER A 23 -12.51 -6.23 -18.95
N HIS A 24 -11.48 -7.05 -18.83
CA HIS A 24 -10.32 -6.71 -18.02
C HIS A 24 -9.56 -5.61 -18.76
N SER A 25 -9.56 -4.41 -18.18
CA SER A 25 -8.71 -3.31 -18.61
C SER A 25 -7.24 -3.72 -18.46
N HIS A 26 -6.63 -4.20 -19.55
CA HIS A 26 -5.20 -4.39 -19.62
C HIS A 26 -4.52 -3.02 -19.71
N SER A 27 -4.10 -2.49 -18.57
CA SER A 27 -3.10 -1.43 -18.55
C SER A 27 -1.84 -1.98 -19.21
N SER A 28 -1.39 -1.35 -20.30
CA SER A 28 -0.21 -1.81 -21.04
C SER A 28 1.06 -1.57 -20.22
N GLU A 29 2.11 -2.39 -20.42
CA GLU A 29 3.43 -2.16 -19.80
C GLU A 29 3.97 -0.74 -20.10
N SER A 30 3.55 -0.14 -21.22
CA SER A 30 3.91 1.22 -21.61
C SER A 30 3.26 2.31 -20.73
N ASP A 31 2.07 2.06 -20.19
CA ASP A 31 1.37 2.99 -19.29
C ASP A 31 1.92 2.89 -17.87
N ALA A 32 2.28 1.67 -17.43
CA ALA A 32 2.98 1.44 -16.16
C ALA A 32 4.37 2.10 -16.15
N ALA A 33 5.12 1.98 -17.25
CA ALA A 33 6.43 2.60 -17.40
C ALA A 33 6.36 4.14 -17.40
N LYS A 34 5.38 4.74 -18.11
CA LYS A 34 5.15 6.19 -18.10
C LYS A 34 4.68 6.70 -16.73
N GLY A 35 3.80 5.95 -16.07
CA GLY A 35 3.36 6.26 -14.69
C GLY A 35 4.53 6.24 -13.71
N SER A 36 5.37 5.19 -13.76
CA SER A 36 6.58 5.08 -12.93
C SER A 36 7.58 6.22 -13.21
N GLN A 37 7.72 6.65 -14.46
CA GLN A 37 8.61 7.75 -14.83
C GLN A 37 8.10 9.09 -14.31
N SER A 38 6.78 9.29 -14.23
CA SER A 38 6.18 10.48 -13.62
C SER A 38 6.35 10.51 -12.09
N LEU A 39 6.28 9.35 -11.42
CA LEU A 39 6.41 9.27 -9.97
C LEU A 39 7.84 9.54 -9.47
N ARG A 40 8.86 9.29 -10.31
CA ARG A 40 10.26 9.60 -9.96
C ARG A 40 10.50 11.07 -9.64
N ALA A 41 9.62 11.98 -10.05
CA ALA A 41 9.69 13.39 -9.66
C ALA A 41 9.52 13.63 -8.15
N PHE A 42 8.97 12.67 -7.40
CA PHE A 42 8.78 12.73 -5.94
C PHE A 42 9.87 11.96 -5.16
N VAL A 43 10.81 11.34 -5.88
CA VAL A 43 11.87 10.50 -5.30
C VAL A 43 13.14 11.35 -5.17
N PRO A 44 13.81 11.38 -4.01
CA PRO A 44 15.12 12.01 -3.89
C PRO A 44 16.12 11.41 -4.87
N SER A 45 16.98 12.25 -5.44
CA SER A 45 17.88 11.86 -6.54
C SER A 45 19.03 10.94 -6.13
N SER A 46 19.17 10.62 -4.84
CA SER A 46 20.24 9.75 -4.38
C SER A 46 20.04 8.30 -4.80
N THR A 47 21.15 7.58 -4.99
CA THR A 47 21.12 6.18 -5.44
C THR A 47 20.33 5.28 -4.49
N LEU A 48 20.39 5.53 -3.18
CA LEU A 48 19.65 4.75 -2.19
C LEU A 48 18.13 4.92 -2.37
N CYS A 49 17.67 6.16 -2.50
CA CYS A 49 16.25 6.47 -2.65
C CYS A 49 15.69 5.95 -3.96
N VAL A 50 16.42 6.11 -5.07
CA VAL A 50 16.02 5.54 -6.37
C VAL A 50 15.94 4.01 -6.28
N SER A 51 16.92 3.36 -5.66
CA SER A 51 16.92 1.89 -5.52
C SER A 51 15.78 1.38 -4.63
N ALA A 52 15.42 2.12 -3.58
CA ALA A 52 14.29 1.78 -2.70
C ALA A 52 12.95 1.94 -3.43
N PHE A 53 12.82 2.97 -4.26
CA PHE A 53 11.65 3.17 -5.12
C PHE A 53 11.53 2.07 -6.19
N ASP A 54 12.64 1.69 -6.81
CA ASP A 54 12.67 0.60 -7.80
C ASP A 54 12.32 -0.75 -7.15
N LEU A 55 12.79 -1.01 -5.92
CA LEU A 55 12.35 -2.17 -5.13
C LEU A 55 10.82 -2.17 -4.98
N VAL A 56 10.24 -1.08 -4.49
CA VAL A 56 8.79 -0.97 -4.21
C VAL A 56 7.97 -1.14 -5.50
N THR A 57 8.36 -0.49 -6.59
CA THR A 57 7.66 -0.60 -7.87
C THR A 57 7.80 -1.97 -8.53
N SER A 58 8.86 -2.73 -8.24
CA SER A 58 9.03 -4.10 -8.74
C SER A 58 8.13 -5.15 -8.05
N THR A 59 7.54 -4.82 -6.89
CA THR A 59 6.76 -5.78 -6.07
C THR A 59 5.28 -5.88 -6.45
N ALA A 60 4.88 -5.26 -7.56
CA ALA A 60 3.49 -5.20 -8.03
C ALA A 60 2.50 -4.66 -6.97
N LEU A 61 2.96 -3.73 -6.11
CA LEU A 61 2.06 -2.98 -5.23
C LEU A 61 1.01 -2.22 -6.06
N PRO A 62 -0.26 -2.19 -5.61
CA PRO A 62 -1.25 -1.29 -6.17
C PRO A 62 -0.75 0.15 -6.18
N LEU A 63 -1.02 0.88 -7.27
CA LEU A 63 -0.60 2.28 -7.43
C LEU A 63 -1.07 3.18 -6.27
N SER A 64 -2.24 2.88 -5.69
CA SER A 64 -2.75 3.58 -4.51
C SER A 64 -1.80 3.51 -3.31
N ILE A 65 -1.19 2.35 -3.05
CA ILE A 65 -0.23 2.13 -1.95
C ILE A 65 1.11 2.80 -2.27
N VAL A 66 1.55 2.78 -3.53
CA VAL A 66 2.76 3.52 -3.96
C VAL A 66 2.55 5.03 -3.78
N HIS A 67 1.40 5.57 -4.21
CA HIS A 67 1.04 6.96 -3.99
C HIS A 67 0.99 7.28 -2.49
N HIS A 68 0.35 6.45 -1.68
CA HIS A 68 0.30 6.59 -0.23
C HIS A 68 1.69 6.70 0.37
N SER A 69 2.58 5.77 0.03
CA SER A 69 3.95 5.74 0.56
C SER A 69 4.75 7.00 0.18
N LEU A 70 4.56 7.51 -1.05
CA LEU A 70 5.13 8.80 -1.47
C LEU A 70 4.49 10.00 -0.73
N ARG A 71 3.17 10.02 -0.51
CA ARG A 71 2.51 11.07 0.28
C ARG A 71 3.00 11.07 1.71
N VAL A 72 3.13 9.89 2.35
CA VAL A 72 3.67 9.72 3.69
C VAL A 72 5.08 10.30 3.78
N TYR A 73 5.96 10.01 2.81
CA TYR A 73 7.28 10.63 2.74
C TYR A 73 7.21 12.15 2.69
N LEU A 74 6.40 12.72 1.79
CA LEU A 74 6.29 14.18 1.63
C LEU A 74 5.74 14.85 2.90
N PHE A 75 4.76 14.23 3.57
CA PHE A 75 4.24 14.73 4.85
C PHE A 75 5.26 14.62 5.98
N ALA A 76 5.98 13.50 6.07
CA ALA A 76 7.01 13.30 7.07
C ALA A 76 8.18 14.28 6.87
N LYS A 77 8.61 14.52 5.63
CA LYS A 77 9.64 15.52 5.29
C LYS A 77 9.17 16.93 5.63
N TRP A 78 7.98 17.31 5.20
CA TRP A 78 7.40 18.62 5.52
C TRP A 78 7.34 18.87 7.04
N LEU A 79 6.89 17.86 7.81
CA LEU A 79 6.85 17.97 9.26
C LEU A 79 8.26 18.08 9.86
N ALA A 80 9.21 17.29 9.38
CA ALA A 80 10.61 17.36 9.80
C ALA A 80 11.20 18.75 9.53
N GLU A 81 10.89 19.39 8.41
CA GLU A 81 11.31 20.75 8.07
C GLU A 81 10.68 21.78 9.02
N CYS A 82 9.37 21.69 9.28
CA CYS A 82 8.69 22.56 10.25
C CYS A 82 9.30 22.47 11.66
N GLU A 83 9.71 21.26 12.05
CA GLU A 83 10.30 20.98 13.36
C GLU A 83 11.83 21.20 13.40
N LYS A 84 12.47 21.57 12.28
CA LYS A 84 13.93 21.67 12.13
C LYS A 84 14.66 20.39 12.55
N SER A 85 14.05 19.25 12.25
CA SER A 85 14.60 17.92 12.54
C SER A 85 15.75 17.59 11.58
N GLU A 86 16.79 16.92 12.09
CA GLU A 86 17.91 16.41 11.28
C GLU A 86 17.46 15.39 10.21
N TRP A 87 16.29 14.79 10.39
CA TRP A 87 15.74 13.80 9.47
C TRP A 87 15.15 14.40 8.19
N ALA A 88 14.99 15.73 8.11
CA ALA A 88 14.38 16.40 6.97
C ALA A 88 15.07 16.07 5.63
N ASP A 89 16.40 15.91 5.65
CA ASP A 89 17.21 15.59 4.47
C ASP A 89 17.79 14.16 4.51
N SER A 90 17.31 13.32 5.41
CA SER A 90 17.78 11.94 5.55
C SER A 90 17.20 11.03 4.47
N GLU A 91 18.08 10.30 3.77
CA GLU A 91 17.66 9.25 2.83
C GLU A 91 16.87 8.14 3.54
N LEU A 92 17.17 7.87 4.82
CA LEU A 92 16.50 6.84 5.60
C LEU A 92 15.05 7.19 5.91
N LEU A 93 14.70 8.48 5.96
CA LEU A 93 13.30 8.91 6.06
C LEU A 93 12.53 8.47 4.81
N PHE A 94 13.11 8.67 3.63
CA PHE A 94 12.52 8.20 2.38
C PHE A 94 12.40 6.69 2.34
N VAL A 95 13.48 5.95 2.67
CA VAL A 95 13.44 4.47 2.66
C VAL A 95 12.37 3.93 3.62
N ALA A 96 12.30 4.45 4.85
CA ALA A 96 11.29 4.02 5.80
C ALA A 96 9.88 4.28 5.30
N CYS A 97 9.61 5.48 4.74
CA CYS A 97 8.28 5.81 4.22
C CYS A 97 7.90 5.01 2.97
N ILE A 98 8.82 4.84 2.01
CA ILE A 98 8.49 4.16 0.74
C ILE A 98 8.29 2.65 0.95
N CYS A 99 8.95 2.07 1.96
CA CYS A 99 8.90 0.64 2.24
C CYS A 99 7.87 0.22 3.30
N HIS A 100 7.21 1.15 4.01
CA HIS A 100 6.47 0.79 5.24
C HIS A 100 5.31 -0.20 5.03
N ASP A 101 4.72 -0.21 3.83
CA ASP A 101 3.63 -1.11 3.44
C ASP A 101 4.09 -2.29 2.56
N LEU A 102 5.39 -2.54 2.40
CA LEU A 102 5.88 -3.65 1.57
C LEU A 102 5.33 -5.01 2.01
N GLY A 103 5.10 -5.21 3.31
CA GLY A 103 4.53 -6.46 3.83
C GLY A 103 3.08 -6.72 3.41
N ALA A 104 2.37 -5.72 2.86
CA ALA A 104 1.04 -5.91 2.27
C ALA A 104 1.10 -6.55 0.87
N THR A 105 2.29 -6.74 0.30
CA THR A 105 2.49 -7.42 -0.99
C THR A 105 2.42 -8.93 -0.89
N GLN A 106 2.16 -9.60 -2.02
CA GLN A 106 2.33 -11.06 -2.11
C GLN A 106 3.81 -11.48 -2.02
N ALA A 107 4.73 -10.66 -2.56
CA ALA A 107 6.17 -10.94 -2.51
C ALA A 107 6.73 -10.98 -1.07
N HIS A 108 6.09 -10.27 -0.15
CA HIS A 108 6.46 -10.21 1.28
C HIS A 108 5.31 -10.71 2.19
N ASN A 109 4.50 -11.65 1.70
CA ASN A 109 3.41 -12.26 2.48
C ASN A 109 3.93 -13.43 3.34
N GLY A 110 4.87 -13.16 4.25
CA GLY A 110 5.42 -14.16 5.17
C GLY A 110 4.50 -14.47 6.38
N PRO A 111 4.98 -15.23 7.37
CA PRO A 111 4.18 -15.69 8.50
C PRO A 111 3.81 -14.61 9.53
N GLN A 112 4.49 -13.46 9.52
CA GLN A 112 4.30 -12.38 10.49
C GLN A 112 3.27 -11.36 10.00
N ARG A 113 2.83 -10.47 10.91
CA ARG A 113 2.01 -9.29 10.55
C ARG A 113 2.72 -8.43 9.50
N PHE A 114 1.95 -7.79 8.63
CA PHE A 114 2.49 -7.06 7.46
C PHE A 114 3.51 -5.97 7.85
N GLU A 115 3.36 -5.35 9.03
CA GLU A 115 4.30 -4.34 9.50
C GLU A 115 5.70 -4.92 9.74
N VAL A 116 5.78 -6.14 10.26
CA VAL A 116 7.04 -6.83 10.52
C VAL A 116 7.65 -7.34 9.20
N GLU A 117 6.84 -7.91 8.32
CA GLU A 117 7.30 -8.35 6.99
C GLU A 117 7.85 -7.18 6.16
N GLY A 118 7.19 -6.02 6.20
CA GLY A 118 7.67 -4.80 5.55
C GLY A 118 8.97 -4.27 6.17
N ALA A 119 9.10 -4.36 7.51
CA ALA A 119 10.31 -3.95 8.22
C ALA A 119 11.49 -4.87 7.87
N ASP A 120 11.28 -6.18 7.82
CA ASP A 120 12.29 -7.17 7.44
C ASP A 120 12.75 -6.96 5.99
N ALA A 121 11.82 -6.70 5.07
CA ALA A 121 12.13 -6.37 3.68
C ALA A 121 12.99 -5.09 3.54
N ALA A 122 12.62 -4.04 4.26
CA ALA A 122 13.38 -2.78 4.28
C ALA A 122 14.78 -2.97 4.88
N ALA A 123 14.90 -3.76 5.96
CA ALA A 123 16.17 -4.06 6.60
C ALA A 123 17.09 -4.88 5.68
N GLU A 124 16.57 -5.90 5.02
CA GLU A 124 17.33 -6.69 4.04
C GLU A 124 17.81 -5.83 2.87
N PHE A 125 16.96 -4.94 2.36
CA PHE A 125 17.34 -3.96 1.34
C PHE A 125 18.50 -3.08 1.82
N LEU A 126 18.40 -2.46 2.99
CA LEU A 126 19.43 -1.56 3.51
C LEU A 126 20.78 -2.26 3.75
N ARG A 127 20.75 -3.50 4.24
CA ARG A 127 21.97 -4.32 4.39
C ARG A 127 22.64 -4.57 3.05
N ARG A 128 21.88 -4.88 1.99
CA ARG A 128 22.41 -5.03 0.62
C ARG A 128 23.00 -3.72 0.07
N GLN A 129 22.49 -2.58 0.53
CA GLN A 129 23.00 -1.25 0.19
C GLN A 129 24.20 -0.82 1.06
N GLY A 130 24.69 -1.71 1.95
CA GLY A 130 25.87 -1.45 2.78
C GLY A 130 25.65 -0.45 3.92
N LYS A 131 24.39 -0.22 4.33
CA LYS A 131 24.10 0.61 5.51
C LYS A 131 24.46 -0.12 6.80
N SER A 132 24.77 0.65 7.84
CA SER A 132 25.14 0.11 9.14
C SER A 132 23.95 -0.57 9.83
N GLU A 133 24.21 -1.53 10.73
CA GLU A 133 23.13 -2.19 11.49
C GLU A 133 22.33 -1.20 12.35
N ALA A 134 22.94 -0.07 12.78
CA ALA A 134 22.22 0.98 13.48
C ALA A 134 21.19 1.67 12.56
N GLU A 135 21.57 2.04 11.33
CA GLU A 135 20.64 2.62 10.35
C GLU A 135 19.55 1.62 9.94
N VAL A 136 19.93 0.35 9.78
CA VAL A 136 18.99 -0.75 9.50
C VAL A 136 17.98 -0.89 10.63
N HIS A 137 18.43 -0.89 11.88
CA HIS A 137 17.55 -0.98 13.05
C HIS A 137 16.60 0.22 13.14
N GLU A 138 17.07 1.42 12.80
CA GLU A 138 16.26 2.63 12.87
C GLU A 138 15.10 2.59 11.87
N VAL A 139 15.38 2.16 10.62
CA VAL A 139 14.34 1.99 9.59
C VAL A 139 13.42 0.82 9.93
N TRP A 140 13.96 -0.31 10.37
CA TRP A 140 13.16 -1.46 10.79
C TRP A 140 12.18 -1.06 11.90
N THR A 141 12.65 -0.33 12.91
CA THR A 141 11.83 0.15 14.04
C THR A 141 10.72 1.08 13.57
N ALA A 142 11.04 2.02 12.68
CA ALA A 142 10.05 2.95 12.13
C ALA A 142 8.97 2.24 11.32
N VAL A 143 9.35 1.27 10.48
CA VAL A 143 8.40 0.48 9.68
C VAL A 143 7.58 -0.46 10.57
N ALA A 144 8.19 -1.23 11.48
CA ALA A 144 7.47 -2.19 12.30
C ALA A 144 6.41 -1.55 13.23
N LEU A 145 6.63 -0.29 13.62
CA LEU A 145 5.80 0.43 14.58
C LEU A 145 4.84 1.45 13.95
N HIS A 146 4.83 1.64 12.62
CA HIS A 146 4.05 2.73 11.99
C HIS A 146 2.53 2.66 12.26
N THR A 147 1.99 1.49 12.63
CA THR A 147 0.59 1.29 13.04
C THR A 147 0.36 1.23 14.56
N SER A 148 1.39 1.48 15.38
CA SER A 148 1.38 1.28 16.83
C SER A 148 1.26 2.61 17.59
N PRO A 149 0.04 3.10 17.88
CA PRO A 149 -0.18 4.39 18.49
C PRO A 149 0.41 4.47 19.91
N GLY A 150 1.01 5.61 20.23
CA GLY A 150 1.63 5.90 21.53
C GLY A 150 3.07 5.43 21.66
N ILE A 151 3.46 4.39 20.92
CA ILE A 151 4.83 3.84 20.90
C ILE A 151 5.66 4.52 19.81
N ALA A 152 5.17 4.50 18.56
CA ALA A 152 5.92 5.03 17.42
C ALA A 152 6.27 6.52 17.57
N GLU A 153 5.38 7.29 18.20
CA GLU A 153 5.58 8.71 18.44
C GLU A 153 6.64 9.02 19.53
N ARG A 154 7.13 8.01 20.26
CA ARG A 154 8.06 8.17 21.40
C ARG A 154 9.37 7.37 21.29
N ILE A 155 9.41 6.32 20.49
CA ILE A 155 10.55 5.39 20.46
C ILE A 155 11.79 5.99 19.79
N THR A 156 11.65 6.55 18.59
CA THR A 156 12.73 7.22 17.83
C THR A 156 12.16 8.38 17.01
N PRO A 157 12.95 9.41 16.67
CA PRO A 157 12.48 10.52 15.84
C PRO A 157 12.02 10.06 14.45
N LEU A 158 12.71 9.10 13.83
CA LEU A 158 12.32 8.54 12.54
C LEU A 158 10.95 7.82 12.61
N ALA A 159 10.76 6.95 13.59
CA ALA A 159 9.48 6.25 13.78
C ALA A 159 8.32 7.24 13.99
N ARG A 160 8.56 8.31 14.77
CA ARG A 160 7.59 9.38 14.96
C ARG A 160 7.22 10.07 13.64
N LEU A 161 8.20 10.43 12.83
CA LEU A 161 7.95 11.13 11.55
C LEU A 161 7.17 10.26 10.56
N VAL A 162 7.55 8.98 10.40
CA VAL A 162 6.81 8.03 9.55
C VAL A 162 5.36 7.90 10.03
N ARG A 163 5.18 7.66 11.33
CA ARG A 163 3.86 7.54 11.96
C ARG A 163 2.99 8.78 11.76
N LEU A 164 3.55 9.98 11.97
CA LEU A 164 2.81 11.23 11.78
C LEU A 164 2.51 11.49 10.29
N GLY A 165 3.40 11.10 9.37
CA GLY A 165 3.12 11.11 7.93
C GLY A 165 1.92 10.23 7.56
N VAL A 166 1.86 9.00 8.10
CA VAL A 166 0.69 8.10 7.95
C VAL A 166 -0.57 8.73 8.52
N LEU A 167 -0.48 9.36 9.70
CA LEU A 167 -1.64 10.03 10.31
C LEU A 167 -2.11 11.26 9.54
N ILE A 168 -1.20 12.05 8.95
CA ILE A 168 -1.58 13.16 8.08
C ILE A 168 -2.33 12.62 6.86
N ASP A 169 -1.94 11.46 6.31
CA ASP A 169 -2.61 10.89 5.14
C ASP A 169 -3.97 10.25 5.46
N PHE A 170 -4.19 9.71 6.66
CA PHE A 170 -5.43 8.99 7.00
C PHE A 170 -6.34 9.63 8.05
N ARG A 171 -5.85 10.56 8.88
CA ARG A 171 -6.62 11.11 10.01
C ARG A 171 -6.81 12.63 9.85
N PRO A 172 -7.98 13.08 9.37
CA PRO A 172 -8.28 14.50 9.20
C PRO A 172 -8.03 15.34 10.45
N ALA A 173 -8.35 14.81 11.64
CA ALA A 173 -8.07 15.50 12.90
C ALA A 173 -6.57 15.75 13.14
N THR A 174 -5.71 14.77 12.83
CA THR A 174 -4.25 14.94 12.95
C THR A 174 -3.71 15.89 11.89
N ARG A 175 -4.20 15.76 10.66
CA ARG A 175 -3.89 16.66 9.54
C ARG A 175 -4.20 18.12 9.92
N SER A 176 -5.37 18.38 10.49
CA SER A 176 -5.77 19.72 10.96
C SER A 176 -4.93 20.19 12.13
N SER A 177 -4.70 19.36 13.15
CA SER A 177 -3.96 19.77 14.35
C SER A 177 -2.50 20.12 14.07
N LEU A 178 -1.89 19.49 13.08
CA LEU A 178 -0.51 19.77 12.65
C LEU A 178 -0.42 20.93 11.65
N GLY A 179 -1.54 21.49 11.18
CA GLY A 179 -1.53 22.55 10.17
C GLY A 179 -1.20 22.06 8.76
N ALA A 180 -1.33 20.76 8.50
CA ALA A 180 -0.94 20.13 7.24
C ALA A 180 -2.02 20.20 6.14
N ALA A 181 -3.20 20.77 6.43
CA ALA A 181 -4.37 20.69 5.54
C ALA A 181 -4.11 21.24 4.13
N ALA A 182 -3.57 22.45 4.02
CA ALA A 182 -3.28 23.07 2.72
C ALA A 182 -2.17 22.33 1.96
N TYR A 183 -1.15 21.83 2.66
CA TYR A 183 -0.09 21.05 2.04
C TYR A 183 -0.61 19.69 1.54
N ALA A 184 -1.47 19.03 2.33
CA ALA A 184 -2.10 17.76 1.96
C ALA A 184 -2.95 17.88 0.69
N GLU A 185 -3.70 18.97 0.52
CA GLU A 185 -4.48 19.21 -0.71
C GLU A 185 -3.58 19.29 -1.96
N VAL A 186 -2.46 20.01 -1.87
CA VAL A 186 -1.49 20.12 -2.98
C VAL A 186 -0.86 18.76 -3.30
N ILE A 187 -0.56 17.96 -2.28
CA ILE A 187 0.05 16.64 -2.45
C ILE A 187 -0.96 15.64 -3.04
N GLU A 188 -2.21 15.61 -2.56
CA GLU A 188 -3.25 14.72 -3.08
C GLU A 188 -3.63 15.03 -4.53
N ALA A 189 -3.53 16.29 -4.97
CA ALA A 189 -3.71 16.66 -6.38
C ALA A 189 -2.62 16.06 -7.29
N LYS A 190 -1.40 15.87 -6.76
CA LYS A 190 -0.25 15.32 -7.50
C LYS A 190 -0.14 13.80 -7.39
N LEU A 191 -0.56 13.26 -6.25
CA LEU A 191 -0.52 11.84 -5.89
C LEU A 191 -1.93 11.41 -5.46
N PRO A 192 -2.85 11.16 -6.40
CA PRO A 192 -4.25 10.82 -6.09
C PRO A 192 -4.40 9.66 -5.10
N ARG A 193 -5.42 9.72 -4.24
CA ARG A 193 -5.67 8.73 -3.18
C ARG A 193 -6.04 7.33 -3.69
N LEU A 194 -6.79 7.26 -4.79
CA LEU A 194 -7.15 6.00 -5.48
C LEU A 194 -7.72 4.93 -4.53
N GLU A 195 -8.67 5.32 -3.67
CA GLU A 195 -9.33 4.43 -2.69
C GLU A 195 -8.35 3.68 -1.76
N ILE A 196 -7.21 4.30 -1.43
CA ILE A 196 -6.16 3.71 -0.61
C ILE A 196 -6.67 3.02 0.66
N GLU A 197 -7.64 3.60 1.37
CA GLU A 197 -8.18 3.04 2.61
C GLU A 197 -8.79 1.66 2.38
N LYS A 198 -9.52 1.51 1.28
CA LYS A 198 -10.09 0.23 0.88
C LYS A 198 -9.00 -0.74 0.42
N ILE A 199 -8.12 -0.29 -0.47
CA ILE A 199 -7.11 -1.16 -1.09
C ILE A 199 -6.12 -1.71 -0.06
N LEU A 200 -5.59 -0.87 0.82
CA LEU A 200 -4.67 -1.30 1.87
C LEU A 200 -5.38 -2.18 2.91
N GLY A 201 -6.58 -1.76 3.34
CA GLY A 201 -7.37 -2.54 4.29
C GLY A 201 -7.69 -3.94 3.78
N ASP A 202 -8.11 -4.06 2.52
CA ASP A 202 -8.40 -5.34 1.87
C ASP A 202 -7.16 -6.20 1.72
N ALA A 203 -6.01 -5.62 1.34
CA ALA A 203 -4.74 -6.36 1.23
C ALA A 203 -4.35 -7.01 2.57
N VAL A 204 -4.41 -6.24 3.67
CA VAL A 204 -4.09 -6.73 5.02
C VAL A 204 -5.09 -7.78 5.48
N VAL A 205 -6.39 -7.55 5.28
CA VAL A 205 -7.45 -8.51 5.64
C VAL A 205 -7.32 -9.80 4.84
N HIS A 206 -7.03 -9.73 3.54
CA HIS A 206 -6.87 -10.90 2.69
C HIS A 206 -5.75 -11.83 3.19
N GLN A 207 -4.61 -11.26 3.58
CA GLN A 207 -3.53 -12.04 4.20
C GLN A 207 -3.96 -12.66 5.53
N ALA A 208 -4.71 -11.93 6.37
CA ALA A 208 -5.22 -12.45 7.65
C ALA A 208 -6.28 -13.55 7.50
N VAL A 209 -7.11 -13.49 6.44
CA VAL A 209 -8.07 -14.57 6.11
C VAL A 209 -7.33 -15.86 5.75
N GLN A 210 -6.22 -15.76 5.03
CA GLN A 210 -5.39 -16.92 4.66
C GLN A 210 -4.56 -17.43 5.83
N ASN A 211 -4.04 -16.53 6.66
CA ASN A 211 -3.25 -16.85 7.84
C ASN A 211 -3.63 -15.92 9.01
N PRO A 212 -4.55 -16.34 9.89
CA PRO A 212 -4.99 -15.54 11.03
C PRO A 212 -3.87 -15.12 11.99
N ALA A 213 -2.73 -15.82 12.01
CA ALA A 213 -1.58 -15.45 12.85
C ALA A 213 -0.97 -14.09 12.45
N LYS A 214 -1.20 -13.63 11.22
CA LYS A 214 -0.78 -12.30 10.74
C LYS A 214 -1.58 -11.16 11.36
N ALA A 215 -2.67 -11.46 12.04
CA ALA A 215 -3.53 -10.51 12.74
C ALA A 215 -3.56 -10.82 14.25
N PRO A 216 -2.44 -10.67 14.97
CA PRO A 216 -2.39 -10.95 16.40
C PRO A 216 -3.29 -9.97 17.17
N ALA A 217 -3.82 -10.40 18.33
CA ALA A 217 -4.63 -9.53 19.18
C ALA A 217 -3.91 -8.21 19.52
N ALA A 218 -4.70 -7.15 19.70
CA ALA A 218 -4.20 -5.79 19.97
C ALA A 218 -3.29 -5.21 18.86
N SER A 219 -3.54 -5.58 17.60
CA SER A 219 -2.92 -4.99 16.42
C SER A 219 -3.95 -4.35 15.48
N TRP A 220 -3.52 -3.41 14.63
CA TRP A 220 -4.38 -2.83 13.60
C TRP A 220 -4.89 -3.88 12.58
N PRO A 221 -4.05 -4.81 12.07
CA PRO A 221 -4.53 -5.93 11.25
C PRO A 221 -5.65 -6.74 11.91
N ASN A 222 -5.57 -7.00 13.22
CA ASN A 222 -6.62 -7.69 13.95
C ASN A 222 -7.92 -6.89 14.04
N ASN A 223 -7.86 -5.57 14.16
CA ASN A 223 -9.06 -4.74 14.15
C ASN A 223 -9.78 -4.85 12.80
N LEU A 224 -9.04 -4.77 11.69
CA LEU A 224 -9.58 -4.94 10.35
C LEU A 224 -10.15 -6.35 10.14
N TYR A 225 -9.41 -7.38 10.54
CA TYR A 225 -9.82 -8.77 10.38
C TYR A 225 -11.10 -9.09 11.17
N LYS A 226 -11.20 -8.63 12.42
CA LYS A 226 -12.44 -8.77 13.20
C LYS A 226 -13.61 -8.06 12.53
N SER A 227 -13.41 -6.82 12.09
CA SER A 227 -14.45 -6.07 11.37
C SER A 227 -14.89 -6.80 10.09
N TYR A 228 -13.98 -7.47 9.38
CA TYR A 228 -14.34 -8.26 8.19
C TYR A 228 -15.22 -9.47 8.56
N LEU A 229 -14.83 -10.24 9.59
CA LEU A 229 -15.60 -11.39 10.06
C LEU A 229 -17.00 -11.02 10.57
N GLU A 230 -17.12 -9.86 11.21
CA GLU A 230 -18.39 -9.32 11.72
C GLU A 230 -19.30 -8.78 10.60
N ASN A 231 -18.76 -8.52 9.40
CA ASN A 231 -19.46 -7.87 8.30
C ASN A 231 -19.21 -8.57 6.93
N PRO A 232 -19.55 -9.87 6.76
CA PRO A 232 -19.12 -10.68 5.61
C PRO A 232 -19.66 -10.23 4.23
N GLY A 233 -20.67 -9.35 4.18
CA GLY A 233 -21.21 -8.77 2.94
C GLY A 233 -20.80 -7.31 2.68
N TRP A 234 -19.96 -6.72 3.53
CA TRP A 234 -19.54 -5.33 3.38
C TRP A 234 -18.44 -5.19 2.32
N THR A 235 -18.67 -4.33 1.33
CA THR A 235 -17.75 -4.11 0.20
C THR A 235 -17.11 -2.73 0.17
N GLY A 236 -17.41 -1.86 1.14
CA GLY A 236 -16.81 -0.53 1.27
C GLY A 236 -15.47 -0.56 2.01
N ILE A 237 -14.97 0.62 2.40
CA ILE A 237 -13.80 0.74 3.31
C ILE A 237 -14.08 -0.04 4.59
N ASN A 238 -13.14 -0.89 5.02
CA ASN A 238 -13.27 -1.67 6.25
C ASN A 238 -13.69 -0.77 7.44
N ARG A 239 -14.69 -1.18 8.22
CA ARG A 239 -15.28 -0.32 9.26
C ARG A 239 -14.33 -0.01 10.42
N ALA A 240 -13.25 -0.78 10.56
CA ALA A 240 -12.20 -0.57 11.56
C ALA A 240 -10.93 0.12 11.00
N PHE A 241 -10.97 0.61 9.74
CA PHE A 241 -9.86 1.35 9.14
C PHE A 241 -9.66 2.72 9.81
#